data_AF-A0A7C4HZ03-F1
#
_entry.id   AF-A0A7C4HZ03-F1
#
_cell.length_a   1.000
_cell.length_b   1.000
_cell.length_c   1.000
_cell.angle_alpha   90.00
_cell.angle_beta   90.00
_cell.angle_gamma   90.00
#
_symmetry.space_group_name_H-M   'P 1'
#
loop_
_entity.id
_entity.type
_entity.pdbx_description
1 polymer ?
#
loop_
_entity_poly.entity_id
_entity_poly.type
_entity_poly.pdbx_seq_one_letter_code
_entity_poly.pdbx_strand_id
1 'polypeptide(L)'
;MGQPAAKQGDKIVATDTHIVMVSTPTGPVPTPMPHPFNGIINGNLSPNVKIMGLPAATVGSTAQNMPPHIPQGGPFQKPPSNMAVIQTGSQTVMINGKPAARNGDTAITCNDPVDLPVGKVIATGTVMIG
;
A
#
# COMPACT_ATOMS: atom_id res chain seq x y z
N MET A 1 1.70 2.79 23.55
CA MET A 1 3.07 2.31 23.27
C MET A 1 3.44 2.73 21.87
N GLY A 2 4.69 3.10 21.63
CA GLY A 2 5.15 3.46 20.28
C GLY A 2 5.11 2.25 19.33
N GLN A 3 4.93 2.51 18.04
CA GLN A 3 5.00 1.53 16.96
C GLN A 3 6.27 1.76 16.15
N PRO A 4 6.86 0.72 15.52
CA PRO A 4 7.99 0.91 14.63
C PRO A 4 7.68 1.95 13.55
N ALA A 5 8.57 2.91 13.39
CA ALA A 5 8.43 3.98 12.41
C ALA A 5 8.71 3.45 11.00
N ALA A 6 7.82 3.76 10.06
CA ALA A 6 7.93 3.29 8.69
C ALA A 6 8.97 4.08 7.88
N LYS A 7 9.71 3.40 7.01
CA LYS A 7 10.76 3.98 6.17
C LYS A 7 10.77 3.33 4.78
N GLN A 8 11.61 3.84 3.90
CA GLN A 8 11.87 3.23 2.59
C GLN A 8 12.18 1.73 2.74
N GLY A 9 11.57 0.90 1.89
CA GLY A 9 11.79 -0.55 1.88
C GLY A 9 10.88 -1.33 2.82
N ASP A 10 10.21 -0.68 3.78
CA ASP A 10 9.10 -1.30 4.51
C ASP A 10 7.93 -1.59 3.57
N LYS A 11 6.96 -2.38 4.03
CA LYS A 11 5.92 -2.93 3.15
C LYS A 11 4.55 -2.36 3.44
N ILE A 12 3.69 -2.39 2.43
CA ILE A 12 2.23 -2.31 2.57
C ILE A 12 1.66 -3.63 2.10
N VAL A 13 0.92 -4.31 2.97
CA VAL A 13 0.27 -5.59 2.65
C VAL A 13 -1.24 -5.45 2.63
N ALA A 14 -1.90 -6.10 1.68
CA ALA A 14 -3.35 -6.17 1.58
C ALA A 14 -3.79 -7.40 0.78
N THR A 15 -5.10 -7.65 0.77
CA THR A 15 -5.75 -8.43 -0.27
C THR A 15 -6.68 -7.49 -1.03
N ASP A 16 -6.32 -7.19 -2.27
CA ASP A 16 -7.11 -6.33 -3.15
C ASP A 16 -8.16 -7.16 -3.88
N THR A 17 -9.28 -6.54 -4.24
CA THR A 17 -10.26 -7.10 -5.17
C THR A 17 -10.11 -6.40 -6.52
N HIS A 18 -9.95 -7.19 -7.58
CA HIS A 18 -9.96 -6.72 -8.97
C HIS A 18 -11.03 -7.45 -9.76
N ILE A 19 -11.65 -6.78 -10.72
CA ILE A 19 -12.63 -7.43 -11.59
C ILE A 19 -11.91 -8.02 -12.80
N VAL A 20 -12.08 -9.32 -13.00
CA VAL A 20 -11.52 -10.06 -14.14
C VAL A 20 -12.64 -10.44 -15.11
N MET A 21 -12.37 -10.28 -16.41
CA MET A 21 -13.29 -10.69 -17.48
C MET A 21 -13.08 -12.16 -17.80
N VAL A 22 -13.77 -13.03 -17.07
CA VAL A 22 -13.63 -14.49 -17.20
C VAL A 22 -14.35 -14.98 -18.45
N SER A 23 -13.66 -15.73 -19.32
CA SER A 23 -14.25 -16.29 -20.53
C SER A 23 -15.26 -17.41 -20.19
N THR A 24 -16.48 -17.28 -20.72
CA THR A 24 -17.53 -18.32 -20.67
C THR A 24 -18.06 -18.60 -22.09
N PRO A 25 -18.81 -19.71 -22.32
CA PRO A 25 -19.38 -20.00 -23.64
C PRO A 25 -20.31 -18.91 -24.19
N THR A 26 -20.93 -18.10 -23.32
CA THR A 26 -21.82 -16.99 -23.71
C THR A 26 -21.10 -15.64 -23.78
N GLY A 27 -19.79 -15.60 -23.54
CA GLY A 27 -18.96 -14.39 -23.55
C GLY A 27 -18.26 -14.11 -22.21
N PRO A 28 -17.42 -13.06 -22.14
CA PRO A 28 -16.72 -12.70 -20.90
C PRO A 28 -17.67 -12.16 -19.82
N VAL A 29 -17.54 -12.65 -18.59
CA VAL A 29 -18.35 -12.22 -17.43
C VAL A 29 -17.46 -11.48 -16.41
N PRO A 30 -17.79 -10.24 -16.00
CA PRO A 30 -17.08 -9.52 -14.95
C PRO A 30 -17.18 -10.26 -13.62
N THR A 31 -16.04 -10.69 -13.08
CA THR A 31 -15.98 -11.48 -11.85
C THR A 31 -14.98 -10.85 -10.87
N PRO A 32 -15.43 -10.38 -9.69
CA PRO A 32 -14.54 -9.90 -8.64
C PRO A 32 -13.67 -11.05 -8.10
N MET A 33 -12.35 -10.85 -8.06
CA MET A 33 -11.40 -11.87 -7.61
C MET A 33 -10.34 -11.27 -6.66
N PRO A 34 -9.95 -12.00 -5.60
CA PRO A 34 -8.92 -11.54 -4.67
C PRO A 34 -7.52 -11.65 -5.27
N HIS A 35 -6.69 -10.64 -5.04
CA HIS A 35 -5.30 -10.58 -5.45
C HIS A 35 -4.41 -10.07 -4.30
N PRO A 36 -3.26 -10.71 -4.03
CA PRO A 36 -2.36 -10.25 -2.99
C PRO A 36 -1.71 -8.92 -3.38
N PHE A 37 -1.65 -7.99 -2.44
CA PHE A 37 -0.85 -6.77 -2.55
C PHE A 37 0.31 -6.85 -1.55
N ASN A 38 1.54 -6.74 -2.04
CA ASN A 38 2.76 -6.76 -1.26
C ASN A 38 3.70 -5.65 -1.75
N GLY A 39 3.30 -4.41 -1.48
CA GLY A 39 3.99 -3.24 -2.01
C GLY A 39 5.18 -2.81 -1.18
N ILE A 40 6.24 -2.35 -1.86
CA ILE A 40 7.42 -1.76 -1.21
C ILE A 40 7.23 -0.25 -1.14
N ILE A 41 7.34 0.32 0.06
CA ILE A 41 7.32 1.77 0.29
C ILE A 41 8.58 2.38 -0.34
N ASN A 42 8.40 3.14 -1.41
CA ASN A 42 9.51 3.62 -2.24
C ASN A 42 9.31 5.03 -2.82
N GLY A 43 8.19 5.69 -2.56
CA GLY A 43 7.90 7.02 -3.13
C GLY A 43 7.28 7.99 -2.13
N ASN A 44 7.35 9.28 -2.47
CA ASN A 44 6.88 10.41 -1.65
C ASN A 44 7.34 10.31 -0.17
N LEU A 45 8.63 10.03 0.00
CA LEU A 45 9.30 9.86 1.29
C LEU A 45 9.90 11.19 1.76
N SER A 46 10.30 11.25 3.03
CA SER A 46 11.02 12.41 3.55
C SER A 46 12.34 12.63 2.80
N PRO A 47 12.63 13.87 2.35
CA PRO A 47 13.89 14.17 1.66
C PRO A 47 15.09 14.24 2.60
N ASN A 48 14.88 14.40 3.91
CA ASN A 48 15.96 14.70 4.86
C ASN A 48 15.85 13.99 6.22
N VAL A 49 14.69 13.51 6.63
CA VAL A 49 14.55 12.71 7.86
C VAL A 49 14.74 11.25 7.51
N LYS A 50 15.68 10.62 8.20
CA LYS A 50 16.00 9.21 8.05
C LYS A 50 15.62 8.44 9.32
N ILE A 51 14.98 7.30 9.14
CA ILE A 51 14.74 6.29 10.17
C ILE A 51 15.68 5.12 9.86
N MET A 52 16.55 4.76 10.79
CA MET A 52 17.56 3.69 10.58
C MET A 52 18.40 3.91 9.31
N GLY A 53 18.75 5.17 9.02
CA GLY A 53 19.55 5.53 7.84
C GLY A 53 18.78 5.57 6.50
N LEU A 54 17.49 5.23 6.48
CA LEU A 54 16.64 5.21 5.29
C LEU A 54 15.60 6.34 5.34
N PRO A 55 15.20 6.94 4.20
CA PRO A 55 14.17 7.97 4.15
C PRO A 55 12.89 7.57 4.89
N ALA A 56 12.40 8.44 5.76
CA ALA A 56 11.20 8.20 6.56
C ALA A 56 9.93 8.23 5.70
N ALA A 57 8.96 7.36 6.01
CA ALA A 57 7.64 7.38 5.41
C ALA A 57 6.67 8.23 6.24
N THR A 58 5.71 8.86 5.57
CA THR A 58 4.71 9.75 6.14
C THR A 58 3.35 9.50 5.49
N VAL A 59 2.30 10.12 6.00
CA VAL A 59 1.02 10.19 5.26
C VAL A 59 1.27 10.80 3.87
N GLY A 60 0.76 10.11 2.85
CA GLY A 60 1.00 10.41 1.44
C GLY A 60 2.18 9.65 0.83
N SER A 61 3.06 9.01 1.62
CA SER A 61 4.09 8.13 1.06
C SER A 61 3.47 6.98 0.27
N THR A 62 4.13 6.59 -0.82
CA THR A 62 3.60 5.62 -1.77
C THR A 62 4.38 4.31 -1.75
N ALA A 63 3.68 3.23 -2.07
CA ALA A 63 4.27 1.92 -2.29
C ALA A 63 3.85 1.34 -3.64
N GLN A 64 4.72 0.53 -4.21
CA GLN A 64 4.48 -0.18 -5.47
C GLN A 64 4.39 -1.68 -5.23
N ASN A 65 3.31 -2.32 -5.69
CA ASN A 65 3.09 -3.76 -5.60
C ASN A 65 4.20 -4.53 -6.33
N MET A 66 4.79 -5.53 -5.66
CA MET A 66 5.83 -6.37 -6.26
C MET A 66 5.68 -7.84 -5.83
N PRO A 67 5.39 -8.78 -6.76
CA PRO A 67 5.12 -8.53 -8.19
C PRO A 67 3.82 -7.72 -8.41
N PRO A 68 3.65 -7.07 -9.57
CA PRO A 68 2.36 -6.50 -9.96
C PRO A 68 1.25 -7.55 -9.97
N HIS A 69 0.00 -7.10 -9.85
CA HIS A 69 -1.19 -7.95 -9.94
C HIS A 69 -1.20 -8.73 -11.26
N ILE A 70 -1.33 -10.04 -11.14
CA ILE A 70 -1.35 -10.98 -12.26
C ILE A 70 -2.81 -11.36 -12.52
N PRO A 71 -3.31 -11.22 -13.77
CA PRO A 71 -4.68 -11.62 -14.09
C PRO A 71 -4.92 -13.12 -13.89
N GLN A 72 -6.11 -13.50 -13.44
CA GLN A 72 -6.50 -14.89 -13.18
C GLN A 72 -7.74 -15.28 -14.00
N GLY A 73 -7.61 -16.17 -14.98
CA GLY A 73 -8.74 -16.67 -15.78
C GLY A 73 -9.24 -15.74 -16.90
N GLY A 74 -8.67 -14.54 -17.03
CA GLY A 74 -8.99 -13.57 -18.07
C GLY A 74 -8.23 -12.24 -17.85
N PRO A 75 -8.37 -11.24 -18.75
CA PRO A 75 -7.80 -9.92 -18.52
C PRO A 75 -8.58 -9.18 -17.42
N PHE A 76 -7.92 -8.27 -16.70
CA PHE A 76 -8.63 -7.34 -15.83
C PHE A 76 -9.61 -6.48 -16.64
N GLN A 77 -10.78 -6.19 -16.08
CA GLN A 77 -11.71 -5.22 -16.66
C GLN A 77 -11.09 -3.82 -16.69
N LYS A 78 -10.36 -3.47 -15.62
CA LYS A 78 -9.56 -2.25 -15.49
C LYS A 78 -8.14 -2.63 -15.09
N PRO A 79 -7.09 -2.17 -15.80
CA PRO A 79 -5.72 -2.43 -15.39
C PRO A 79 -5.46 -1.94 -13.95
N PRO A 80 -4.95 -2.79 -13.04
CA PRO A 80 -4.63 -2.38 -11.68
C PRO A 80 -3.50 -1.36 -11.67
N SER A 81 -3.63 -0.30 -10.86
CA SER A 81 -2.55 0.70 -10.75
C SER A 81 -1.31 0.15 -10.06
N ASN A 82 -1.45 -0.91 -9.24
CA ASN A 82 -0.38 -1.50 -8.44
C ASN A 82 0.29 -0.52 -7.46
N MET A 83 -0.44 0.52 -7.08
CA MET A 83 0.05 1.54 -6.16
C MET A 83 -0.75 1.54 -4.86
N ALA A 84 -0.08 1.96 -3.79
CA ALA A 84 -0.70 2.28 -2.52
C ALA A 84 -0.25 3.64 -2.01
N VAL A 85 -1.09 4.29 -1.20
CA VAL A 85 -0.79 5.56 -0.55
C VAL A 85 -1.15 5.47 0.94
N ILE A 86 -0.20 5.76 1.82
CA ILE A 86 -0.43 5.78 3.27
C ILE A 86 -1.40 6.92 3.62
N GLN A 87 -2.46 6.61 4.36
CA GLN A 87 -3.52 7.56 4.73
C GLN A 87 -3.50 7.95 6.21
N THR A 88 -3.06 7.05 7.09
CA THR A 88 -2.97 7.34 8.53
C THR A 88 -1.52 7.38 9.00
N GLY A 89 -1.30 8.07 10.11
CA GLY A 89 0.01 8.23 10.73
C GLY A 89 -0.12 8.52 12.22
N SER A 90 0.99 8.95 12.82
CA SER A 90 1.01 9.46 14.19
C SER A 90 0.12 10.69 14.36
N GLN A 91 -0.53 10.81 15.52
CA GLN A 91 -1.32 12.00 15.86
C GLN A 91 -0.46 13.13 16.43
N THR A 92 0.77 12.84 16.86
CA THR A 92 1.61 13.77 17.62
C THR A 92 2.99 13.97 17.01
N VAL A 93 3.48 13.02 16.22
CA VAL A 93 4.80 13.10 15.58
C VAL A 93 4.66 13.43 14.10
N MET A 94 5.23 14.57 13.74
CA MET A 94 5.25 15.06 12.37
C MET A 94 6.66 14.96 11.80
N ILE A 95 6.78 14.51 10.56
CA ILE A 95 8.00 14.53 9.75
C ILE A 95 7.72 15.41 8.54
N ASN A 96 8.50 16.48 8.38
CA ASN A 96 8.28 17.51 7.35
C ASN A 96 6.84 18.05 7.31
N GLY A 97 6.23 18.24 8.49
CA GLY A 97 4.85 18.74 8.60
C GLY A 97 3.76 17.73 8.28
N LYS A 98 4.12 16.46 8.01
CA LYS A 98 3.16 15.37 7.74
C LYS A 98 3.18 14.35 8.89
N PRO A 99 2.04 13.73 9.23
CA PRO A 99 2.01 12.62 10.20
C PRO A 99 3.02 11.53 9.83
N ALA A 100 3.88 11.16 10.78
CA ALA A 100 4.85 10.08 10.59
C ALA A 100 4.13 8.74 10.46
N ALA A 101 4.45 7.94 9.44
CA ALA A 101 3.85 6.63 9.26
C ALA A 101 4.49 5.59 10.18
N ARG A 102 3.70 4.62 10.63
CA ARG A 102 4.08 3.59 11.60
C ARG A 102 3.54 2.24 11.19
N ASN A 103 4.06 1.20 11.83
CA ASN A 103 3.50 -0.13 11.74
C ASN A 103 2.00 -0.13 12.10
N GLY A 104 1.19 -0.76 11.25
CA GLY A 104 -0.26 -0.86 11.40
C GLY A 104 -1.06 0.31 10.83
N ASP A 105 -0.41 1.39 10.40
CA ASP A 105 -1.10 2.49 9.72
C ASP A 105 -1.74 2.02 8.41
N THR A 106 -2.85 2.67 8.07
CA THR A 106 -3.71 2.28 6.95
C THR A 106 -3.23 2.94 5.66
N ALA A 107 -3.30 2.20 4.57
CA ALA A 107 -3.05 2.68 3.22
C ALA A 107 -4.21 2.33 2.30
N ILE A 108 -4.47 3.21 1.34
CA ILE A 108 -5.36 2.93 0.21
C ILE A 108 -4.58 2.13 -0.82
N THR A 109 -5.18 1.04 -1.32
CA THR A 109 -4.64 0.17 -2.37
C THR A 109 -5.61 0.06 -3.55
N CYS A 110 -5.10 -0.34 -4.72
CA CYS A 110 -5.86 -0.39 -5.95
C CYS A 110 -6.92 -1.49 -5.92
N ASN A 111 -8.17 -1.14 -5.68
CA ASN A 111 -9.30 -2.06 -5.68
C ASN A 111 -10.28 -1.64 -6.76
N ASP A 112 -11.11 -2.58 -7.19
CA ASP A 112 -12.26 -2.32 -8.05
C ASP A 112 -13.56 -2.37 -7.23
N PRO A 113 -14.56 -1.53 -7.57
CA PRO A 113 -14.52 -0.50 -8.62
C PRO A 113 -13.74 0.77 -8.20
N VAL A 114 -13.42 0.90 -6.91
CA VAL A 114 -12.73 2.04 -6.32
C VAL A 114 -11.62 1.56 -5.41
N ASP A 115 -10.55 2.35 -5.31
CA ASP A 115 -9.45 2.06 -4.37
C ASP A 115 -9.96 2.07 -2.92
N LEU A 116 -9.43 1.15 -2.09
CA LEU A 116 -9.94 0.91 -0.73
C LEU A 116 -8.85 1.01 0.33
N PRO A 117 -9.16 1.50 1.55
CA PRO A 117 -8.23 1.63 2.67
C PRO A 117 -8.02 0.29 3.41
N VAL A 118 -7.67 -0.76 2.67
CA VAL A 118 -7.48 -2.12 3.22
C VAL A 118 -6.00 -2.46 3.47
N GLY A 119 -5.08 -1.65 2.95
CA GLY A 119 -3.65 -1.84 3.12
C GLY A 119 -3.17 -1.54 4.54
N LYS A 120 -2.21 -2.33 5.01
CA LYS A 120 -1.52 -2.12 6.29
C LYS A 120 -0.03 -1.98 6.10
N VAL A 121 0.53 -0.94 6.70
CA VAL A 121 1.98 -0.73 6.78
C VAL A 121 2.57 -1.80 7.70
N ILE A 122 3.56 -2.54 7.19
CA ILE A 122 4.38 -3.49 7.93
C ILE A 122 5.77 -2.88 8.04
N ALA A 123 6.05 -2.26 9.19
CA ALA A 123 7.31 -1.62 9.47
C ALA A 123 8.05 -2.35 10.58
N THR A 124 9.37 -2.47 10.43
CA THR A 124 10.26 -3.07 11.44
C THR A 124 11.39 -2.10 11.77
N GLY A 125 11.91 -2.14 13.00
CA GLY A 125 13.02 -1.28 13.40
C GLY A 125 13.00 -0.95 14.89
N THR A 126 13.99 -0.19 15.31
CA THR A 126 14.19 0.21 16.71
C THR A 126 13.73 1.64 17.01
N VAL A 127 13.40 2.43 15.98
CA VAL A 127 12.81 3.75 16.14
C VAL A 127 11.31 3.60 16.31
N MET A 128 10.80 4.00 17.47
CA MET A 128 9.38 3.87 17.84
C MET A 128 8.71 5.24 17.87
N ILE A 129 7.56 5.37 17.21
CA ILE A 129 6.77 6.60 17.16
C ILE A 129 5.39 6.37 17.80
N GLY A 130 4.99 7.32 18.64
CA GLY A 130 3.70 7.35 19.34
C GLY A 130 2.50 7.65 18.47
#